data_AF-A0AA36ITX4-F1
#
_entry.id   AF-A0AA36ITX4-F1
#
_cell.length_a   1.000
_cell.length_b   1.000
_cell.length_c   1.000
_cell.angle_alpha   90.00
_cell.angle_beta   90.00
_cell.angle_gamma   90.00
#
_symmetry.space_group_name_H-M   'P 1'
#
loop_
_entity.id
_entity.type
_entity.pdbx_description
1 polymer ?
#
loop_
_entity_poly.entity_id
_entity_poly.type
_entity_poly.pdbx_seq_one_letter_code
_entity_poly.pdbx_strand_id
1 'polypeptide(L)'
;MRKGSNSDLVAALQKDIEEASKDKEEASKAVDFARKTLEFEREQARQSEVLTPDKACQQIELGIAEGKISSPKPSETPEIVKDSRTNEIKIMQNYIRDSIEGKNRNIADSKFPILGTSGMKGIGKTTMLKYGLSKVLPDLKMSAKGAYLTFNGGSAESANVFVESQTQHNSPLRSVGHVLMANVKVEAQQYSLLDFEQCLNLFRKALDMSEGESLVLFIDEIGELKKQADDVLKSLISTADARGGKLVFVFAHISQQFLDHAATGSGRKVLSLPLEALPIDTWKQKNDWKDWAGKSCRTPLGFHLQQAYAADALLGSDTEKKMEPLMYHYEALLRKASEGKTFTQFYKSEHVSPKLVGLEVKAKVPAQERLVEFVKDFSEQARVLELLQTGFIVVSEFHNEHALEYLSPFQDASADSVLIVACVQCKFVQSTVKWSDIQTKMADATKWLKQKKIKCVPVIRKLMRGASISMTRTCLSSRRGLECYDFTHRSWASTWNRNTSG
;
A
#
# COMPACT_ATOMS: atom_id res chain seq x y z
N MET A 1 14.41 108.00 48.93
CA MET A 1 14.01 106.97 47.94
C MET A 1 15.08 105.89 47.89
N ARG A 2 14.90 104.76 48.59
CA ARG A 2 15.71 103.55 48.36
C ARG A 2 14.90 102.59 47.49
N LYS A 3 15.11 102.67 46.18
CA LYS A 3 14.81 101.59 45.24
C LYS A 3 15.87 100.53 45.46
N GLY A 4 15.48 99.31 45.79
CA GLY A 4 16.41 98.18 45.85
C GLY A 4 15.99 97.15 46.89
N SER A 5 15.16 96.19 46.48
CA SER A 5 15.02 94.90 47.19
C SER A 5 14.16 93.87 46.42
N ASN A 6 13.52 94.23 45.29
CA ASN A 6 12.71 93.27 44.52
C ASN A 6 13.51 92.44 43.48
N SER A 7 14.70 92.84 43.04
CA SER A 7 15.45 92.05 42.04
C SER A 7 16.09 90.80 42.65
N ASP A 8 16.58 90.89 43.88
CA ASP A 8 17.37 89.82 44.48
C ASP A 8 16.48 88.67 45.00
N LEU A 9 15.26 88.99 45.45
CA LEU A 9 14.23 88.01 45.80
C LEU A 9 13.68 87.27 44.56
N VAL A 10 13.52 87.97 43.44
CA VAL A 10 13.07 87.35 42.18
C VAL A 10 14.15 86.42 41.63
N ALA A 11 15.42 86.84 41.66
CA ALA A 11 16.53 86.00 41.21
C ALA A 11 16.71 84.73 42.07
N ALA A 12 16.53 84.84 43.40
CA ALA A 12 16.57 83.68 44.30
C ALA A 12 15.41 82.70 44.03
N LEU A 13 14.18 83.20 43.90
CA LEU A 13 13.01 82.38 43.57
C LEU A 13 13.13 81.70 42.19
N GLN A 14 13.72 82.38 41.19
CA GLN A 14 13.93 81.79 39.87
C GLN A 14 14.94 80.65 39.90
N LYS A 15 16.01 80.80 40.71
CA LYS A 15 17.00 79.75 40.92
C LYS A 15 16.40 78.53 41.63
N ASP A 16 15.60 78.74 42.67
CA ASP A 16 14.93 77.66 43.40
C ASP A 16 13.91 76.92 42.53
N ILE A 17 13.21 77.62 41.62
CA ILE A 17 12.28 77.03 40.65
C ILE A 17 13.04 76.23 39.57
N GLU A 18 14.20 76.69 39.12
CA GLU A 18 15.06 75.95 38.19
C GLU A 18 15.65 74.69 38.83
N GLU A 19 16.12 74.76 40.08
CA GLU A 19 16.60 73.59 40.83
C GLU A 19 15.48 72.58 41.06
N ALA A 20 14.29 73.02 41.52
CA ALA A 20 13.14 72.13 41.70
C ALA A 20 12.63 71.50 40.39
N SER A 21 12.74 72.22 39.27
CA SER A 21 12.40 71.69 37.94
C SER A 21 13.41 70.63 37.48
N LYS A 22 14.69 70.84 37.76
CA LYS A 22 15.75 69.90 37.45
C LYS A 22 15.65 68.62 38.28
N ASP A 23 15.37 68.73 39.58
CA ASP A 23 15.15 67.59 40.47
C ASP A 23 13.94 66.75 40.03
N LYS A 24 12.88 67.42 39.56
CA LYS A 24 11.70 66.74 39.01
C LYS A 24 12.00 66.02 37.69
N GLU A 25 12.84 66.60 36.84
CA GLU A 25 13.27 65.97 35.59
C GLU A 25 14.19 64.76 35.84
N GLU A 26 15.10 64.86 36.81
CA GLU A 26 15.96 63.76 37.24
C GLU A 26 15.15 62.62 37.89
N ALA A 27 14.16 62.95 38.74
CA ALA A 27 13.25 61.96 39.29
C ALA A 27 12.41 61.26 38.21
N SER A 28 11.94 61.99 37.19
CA SER A 28 11.22 61.41 36.06
C SER A 28 12.10 60.45 35.26
N LYS A 29 13.36 60.82 35.01
CA LYS A 29 14.34 59.95 34.33
C LYS A 29 14.64 58.69 35.14
N ALA A 30 14.74 58.80 36.47
CA ALA A 30 14.95 57.66 37.35
C ALA A 30 13.76 56.67 37.35
N VAL A 31 12.53 57.18 37.33
CA VAL A 31 11.31 56.36 37.24
C VAL A 31 11.21 55.66 35.87
N ASP A 32 11.50 56.37 34.78
CA ASP A 32 11.50 55.78 33.43
C ASP A 32 12.59 54.71 33.28
N PHE A 33 13.76 54.93 33.87
CA PHE A 33 14.84 53.94 33.91
C PHE A 33 14.43 52.71 34.73
N ALA A 34 13.90 52.90 35.93
CA ALA A 34 13.40 51.81 36.77
C ALA A 34 12.31 50.99 36.06
N ARG A 35 11.39 51.64 35.34
CA ARG A 35 10.35 50.96 34.55
C ARG A 35 10.95 50.12 33.42
N LYS A 36 11.93 50.66 32.68
CA LYS A 36 12.64 49.92 31.62
C LYS A 36 13.41 48.72 32.17
N THR A 37 14.06 48.86 33.34
CA THR A 37 14.75 47.75 34.00
C THR A 37 13.75 46.67 34.44
N LEU A 38 12.61 47.05 34.99
CA LEU A 38 11.58 46.10 35.44
C LEU A 38 10.89 45.38 34.25
N GLU A 39 10.70 46.07 33.13
CA GLU A 39 10.23 45.47 31.87
C GLU A 39 11.28 44.51 31.29
N PHE A 40 12.57 44.88 31.31
CA PHE A 40 13.67 44.02 30.87
C PHE A 40 13.81 42.78 31.77
N GLU A 41 13.71 42.92 33.09
CA GLU A 41 13.75 41.81 34.04
C GLU A 41 12.54 40.88 33.89
N ARG A 42 11.34 41.42 33.60
CA ARG A 42 10.15 40.61 33.29
C ARG A 42 10.28 39.87 31.97
N GLU A 43 10.89 40.49 30.97
CA GLU A 43 11.14 39.86 29.67
C GLU A 43 12.23 38.79 29.78
N GLN A 44 13.28 39.03 30.57
CA GLN A 44 14.28 38.02 30.96
C GLN A 44 13.66 36.87 31.76
N ALA A 45 12.74 37.14 32.68
CA ALA A 45 12.02 36.13 33.46
C ALA A 45 11.10 35.27 32.58
N ARG A 46 10.43 35.87 31.58
CA ARG A 46 9.65 35.12 30.57
C ARG A 46 10.52 34.26 29.66
N GLN A 47 11.72 34.73 29.34
CA GLN A 47 12.69 33.99 28.54
C GLN A 47 13.48 32.93 29.33
N SER A 48 13.43 32.96 30.67
CA SER A 48 14.19 32.06 31.55
C SER A 48 13.32 31.04 32.30
N GLU A 49 12.03 30.94 32.01
CA GLU A 49 11.20 29.86 32.55
C GLU A 49 11.61 28.52 31.91
N VAL A 50 12.57 27.83 32.54
CA VAL A 50 12.98 26.47 32.15
C VAL A 50 11.75 25.58 32.18
N LEU A 51 11.34 25.11 31.01
CA LEU A 51 10.23 24.17 30.88
C LEU A 51 10.64 22.86 31.56
N THR A 52 9.95 22.51 32.65
CA THR A 52 10.16 21.24 33.38
C THR A 52 9.22 20.16 32.83
N PRO A 53 9.52 18.85 33.03
CA PRO A 53 8.63 17.77 32.60
C PRO A 53 7.20 17.91 33.16
N ASP A 54 7.05 18.26 34.43
CA ASP A 54 5.73 18.43 35.06
C ASP A 54 4.95 19.60 34.44
N LYS A 55 5.63 20.73 34.18
CA LYS A 55 5.01 21.87 33.49
C LYS A 55 4.60 21.50 32.06
N ALA A 56 5.43 20.74 31.34
CA ALA A 56 5.10 20.25 30.01
C ALA A 56 3.86 19.34 30.03
N CYS A 57 3.78 18.39 30.98
CA CYS A 57 2.59 17.55 31.17
C CYS A 57 1.33 18.38 31.41
N GLN A 58 1.38 19.35 32.34
CA GLN A 58 0.22 20.20 32.65
C GLN A 58 -0.22 21.04 31.45
N GLN A 59 0.72 21.62 30.71
CA GLN A 59 0.41 22.38 29.50
C GLN A 59 -0.26 21.52 28.42
N ILE A 60 0.22 20.28 28.24
CA ILE A 60 -0.38 19.32 27.29
C ILE A 60 -1.78 18.93 27.75
N GLU A 61 -1.98 18.62 29.04
CA GLU A 61 -3.30 18.27 29.58
C GLU A 61 -4.31 19.41 29.43
N LEU A 62 -3.90 20.65 29.69
CA LEU A 62 -4.71 21.84 29.44
C LEU A 62 -5.04 21.97 27.95
N GLY A 63 -4.06 21.79 27.07
CA GLY A 63 -4.27 21.80 25.63
C GLY A 63 -5.25 20.73 25.13
N ILE A 64 -5.25 19.55 25.76
CA ILE A 64 -6.23 18.49 25.49
C ILE A 64 -7.62 18.92 25.96
N ALA A 65 -7.75 19.41 27.20
CA ALA A 65 -9.03 19.86 27.76
C ALA A 65 -9.66 21.02 26.97
N GLU A 66 -8.82 21.91 26.44
CA GLU A 66 -9.24 23.04 25.59
C GLU A 66 -9.51 22.63 24.12
N GLY A 67 -9.26 21.36 23.76
CA GLY A 67 -9.44 20.84 22.40
C GLY A 67 -8.37 21.31 21.38
N LYS A 68 -7.30 21.96 21.84
CA LYS A 68 -6.15 22.37 21.02
C LYS A 68 -5.32 21.17 20.58
N ILE A 69 -5.22 20.16 21.45
CA ILE A 69 -4.56 18.87 21.21
C ILE A 69 -5.66 17.83 21.11
N SER A 70 -5.78 17.18 19.95
CA SER A 70 -6.83 16.18 19.72
C SER A 70 -6.34 15.06 18.82
N SER A 71 -7.05 13.94 18.87
CA SER A 71 -6.80 12.78 18.02
C SER A 71 -6.76 13.17 16.53
N PRO A 72 -5.76 12.68 15.76
CA PRO A 72 -5.79 12.81 14.32
C PRO A 72 -7.04 12.12 13.78
N LYS A 73 -7.85 12.85 12.99
CA LYS A 73 -9.04 12.28 12.35
C LYS A 73 -8.62 11.07 11.50
N PRO A 74 -9.32 9.93 11.60
CA PRO A 74 -9.03 8.79 10.74
C PRO A 74 -9.15 9.21 9.28
N SER A 75 -8.17 8.81 8.45
CA SER A 75 -8.27 8.99 7.00
C SER A 75 -9.50 8.26 6.45
N GLU A 76 -9.98 8.66 5.26
CA GLU A 76 -11.06 7.97 4.56
C GLU A 76 -10.88 6.45 4.58
N THR A 77 -11.98 5.73 4.83
CA THR A 77 -11.97 4.26 4.83
C THR A 77 -11.49 3.78 3.47
N PRO A 78 -10.42 2.96 3.42
CA PRO A 78 -9.99 2.39 2.16
C PRO A 78 -11.04 1.44 1.61
N GLU A 79 -11.38 1.57 0.32
CA GLU A 79 -12.21 0.57 -0.36
C GLU A 79 -11.41 -0.72 -0.57
N ILE A 80 -11.87 -1.79 0.07
CA ILE A 80 -11.45 -3.17 -0.20
C ILE A 80 -12.53 -3.81 -1.05
N VAL A 81 -12.11 -4.46 -2.14
CA VAL A 81 -13.03 -5.21 -3.01
C VAL A 81 -13.74 -6.28 -2.16
N LYS A 82 -15.06 -6.36 -2.29
CA LYS A 82 -15.86 -7.32 -1.54
C LYS A 82 -15.29 -8.73 -1.74
N ASP A 83 -15.15 -9.45 -0.64
CA ASP A 83 -14.64 -10.82 -0.56
C ASP A 83 -13.15 -11.02 -0.89
N SER A 84 -12.40 -9.98 -1.30
CA SER A 84 -11.00 -10.14 -1.74
C SER A 84 -9.98 -10.29 -0.61
N ARG A 85 -10.34 -9.92 0.62
CA ARG A 85 -9.47 -9.94 1.82
C ARG A 85 -10.16 -10.53 3.05
N THR A 86 -11.19 -11.34 2.86
CA THR A 86 -12.04 -11.83 3.95
C THR A 86 -11.25 -12.61 5.00
N ASN A 87 -10.25 -13.40 4.56
CA ASN A 87 -9.41 -14.18 5.46
C ASN A 87 -8.52 -13.28 6.31
N GLU A 88 -7.86 -12.29 5.71
CA GLU A 88 -6.96 -11.36 6.37
C GLU A 88 -7.71 -10.42 7.34
N ILE A 89 -8.91 -9.99 6.96
CA ILE A 89 -9.82 -9.25 7.84
C ILE A 89 -10.17 -10.11 9.06
N LYS A 90 -10.53 -11.39 8.86
CA LYS A 90 -10.88 -12.31 9.95
C LYS A 90 -9.69 -12.59 10.88
N ILE A 91 -8.48 -12.74 10.32
CA ILE A 91 -7.25 -12.90 11.11
C ILE A 91 -7.02 -11.67 11.98
N MET A 92 -7.12 -10.46 11.42
CA MET A 92 -6.95 -9.21 12.16
C MET A 92 -8.01 -9.04 13.26
N GLN A 93 -9.28 -9.31 12.94
CA GLN A 93 -10.39 -9.29 13.89
C GLN A 93 -10.14 -10.20 15.09
N ASN A 94 -9.79 -11.46 14.82
CA ASN A 94 -9.54 -12.44 15.88
C ASN A 94 -8.32 -12.06 16.72
N TYR A 95 -7.23 -11.64 16.07
CA TYR A 95 -6.03 -11.21 16.79
C TYR A 95 -6.32 -10.05 17.74
N ILE A 96 -6.99 -8.99 17.29
CA ILE A 96 -7.29 -7.82 18.13
C ILE A 96 -8.18 -8.25 19.30
N ARG A 97 -9.28 -8.97 19.03
CA ARG A 97 -10.20 -9.46 20.05
C ARG A 97 -9.47 -10.31 21.10
N ASP A 98 -8.75 -11.33 20.66
CA ASP A 98 -8.09 -12.28 21.55
C ASP A 98 -6.95 -11.62 22.34
N SER A 99 -6.30 -10.59 21.78
CA SER A 99 -5.25 -9.83 22.49
C SER A 99 -5.84 -8.97 23.60
N ILE A 100 -6.96 -8.30 23.36
CA ILE A 100 -7.67 -7.50 24.37
C ILE A 100 -8.22 -8.40 25.48
N GLU A 101 -8.75 -9.56 25.13
CA GLU A 101 -9.30 -10.54 26.08
C GLU A 101 -8.21 -11.40 26.75
N GLY A 102 -6.94 -11.26 26.34
CA GLY A 102 -5.82 -12.06 26.85
C GLY A 102 -5.83 -13.54 26.45
N LYS A 103 -6.70 -13.96 25.51
CA LYS A 103 -6.94 -15.37 25.14
C LYS A 103 -5.88 -15.97 24.23
N ASN A 104 -5.13 -15.16 23.50
CA ASN A 104 -4.11 -15.63 22.56
C ASN A 104 -2.70 -15.69 23.16
N ARG A 105 -2.55 -15.46 24.48
CA ARG A 105 -1.27 -15.54 25.17
C ARG A 105 -0.74 -16.97 25.17
N ASN A 106 0.58 -17.10 25.02
CA ASN A 106 1.24 -18.38 25.25
C ASN A 106 1.14 -18.75 26.74
N ILE A 107 0.67 -19.97 27.03
CA ILE A 107 0.48 -20.48 28.39
C ILE A 107 1.81 -20.52 29.16
N ALA A 108 2.92 -20.80 28.48
CA ALA A 108 4.21 -21.01 29.13
C ALA A 108 4.89 -19.71 29.61
N ASP A 109 4.76 -18.62 28.85
CA ASP A 109 5.48 -17.37 29.11
C ASP A 109 4.60 -16.11 29.11
N SER A 110 3.27 -16.28 29.00
CA SER A 110 2.27 -15.20 29.00
C SER A 110 2.46 -14.13 27.93
N LYS A 111 3.24 -14.43 26.88
CA LYS A 111 3.55 -13.51 25.79
C LYS A 111 2.45 -13.47 24.74
N PHE A 112 2.18 -12.29 24.20
CA PHE A 112 1.32 -12.12 23.04
C PHE A 112 2.00 -12.56 21.74
N PRO A 113 1.23 -13.09 20.78
CA PRO A 113 1.70 -13.30 19.41
C PRO A 113 1.94 -11.96 18.73
N ILE A 114 2.77 -11.95 17.69
CA ILE A 114 3.01 -10.77 16.86
C ILE A 114 2.15 -10.92 15.60
N LEU A 115 1.24 -9.98 15.34
CA LEU A 115 0.57 -9.87 14.05
C LEU A 115 1.34 -8.94 13.13
N GLY A 116 1.86 -9.50 12.04
CA GLY A 116 2.66 -8.79 11.06
C GLY A 116 2.35 -9.18 9.63
N THR A 117 2.64 -8.30 8.69
CA THR A 117 2.71 -8.62 7.26
C THR A 117 4.06 -8.24 6.68
N SER A 118 4.65 -9.16 5.91
CA SER A 118 5.79 -8.92 5.03
C SER A 118 5.32 -9.05 3.58
N GLY A 119 6.03 -8.41 2.65
CA GLY A 119 5.77 -8.58 1.22
C GLY A 119 5.98 -7.31 0.41
N MET A 120 5.86 -7.45 -0.91
CA MET A 120 6.20 -6.40 -1.87
C MET A 120 5.46 -5.08 -1.64
N LYS A 121 6.06 -3.97 -2.07
CA LYS A 121 5.37 -2.68 -2.13
C LYS A 121 4.13 -2.83 -3.02
N GLY A 122 2.97 -2.41 -2.51
CA GLY A 122 1.72 -2.42 -3.30
C GLY A 122 0.89 -3.69 -3.23
N ILE A 123 1.01 -4.48 -2.16
CA ILE A 123 0.09 -5.62 -1.90
C ILE A 123 -1.06 -5.26 -0.96
N GLY A 124 -1.24 -3.96 -0.66
CA GLY A 124 -2.32 -3.49 0.21
C GLY A 124 -2.03 -3.50 1.72
N LYS A 125 -0.76 -3.57 2.17
CA LYS A 125 -0.39 -3.56 3.60
C LYS A 125 -0.95 -2.35 4.37
N THR A 126 -0.63 -1.14 3.90
CA THR A 126 -1.14 0.12 4.46
C THR A 126 -2.68 0.19 4.40
N THR A 127 -3.27 -0.29 3.29
CA THR A 127 -4.73 -0.38 3.13
C THR A 127 -5.35 -1.23 4.24
N MET A 128 -4.76 -2.39 4.54
CA MET A 128 -5.24 -3.28 5.59
C MET A 128 -5.12 -2.69 6.98
N LEU A 129 -4.03 -1.99 7.31
CA LEU A 129 -3.93 -1.29 8.60
C LEU A 129 -4.99 -0.20 8.75
N LYS A 130 -5.17 0.63 7.72
CA LYS A 130 -6.17 1.71 7.72
C LYS A 130 -7.60 1.16 7.75
N TYR A 131 -7.86 0.05 7.07
CA TYR A 131 -9.13 -0.67 7.15
C TYR A 131 -9.33 -1.28 8.55
N GLY A 132 -8.26 -1.80 9.14
CA GLY A 132 -8.20 -2.25 10.52
C GLY A 132 -8.71 -1.19 11.50
N LEU A 133 -8.15 0.01 11.39
CA LEU A 133 -8.52 1.16 12.22
C LEU A 133 -9.95 1.65 11.98
N SER A 134 -10.37 1.76 10.71
CA SER A 134 -11.64 2.43 10.35
C SER A 134 -12.86 1.53 10.27
N LYS A 135 -12.68 0.20 10.16
CA LYS A 135 -13.77 -0.78 10.05
C LYS A 135 -13.66 -1.91 11.05
N VAL A 136 -12.54 -2.64 11.05
CA VAL A 136 -12.39 -3.82 11.93
C VAL A 136 -12.55 -3.46 13.39
N LEU A 137 -11.82 -2.45 13.88
CA LEU A 137 -11.85 -2.08 15.29
C LEU A 137 -13.24 -1.57 15.72
N PRO A 138 -13.92 -0.66 14.99
CA PRO A 138 -15.31 -0.30 15.27
C PRO A 138 -16.29 -1.48 15.23
N ASP A 139 -16.15 -2.39 14.27
CA ASP A 139 -17.06 -3.52 14.08
C ASP A 139 -16.96 -4.56 15.21
N LEU A 140 -15.84 -4.63 15.91
CA LEU A 140 -15.66 -5.50 17.07
C LEU A 140 -16.54 -5.11 18.27
N LYS A 141 -17.05 -3.87 18.32
CA LYS A 141 -17.87 -3.34 19.42
C LYS A 141 -17.24 -3.55 20.81
N MET A 142 -15.91 -3.48 20.89
CA MET A 142 -15.15 -3.60 22.13
C MET A 142 -14.80 -2.23 22.70
N SER A 143 -14.47 -2.18 23.99
CA SER A 143 -13.96 -0.99 24.67
C SER A 143 -12.50 -0.75 24.27
N ALA A 144 -12.30 -0.26 23.04
CA ALA A 144 -10.99 -0.02 22.47
C ALA A 144 -10.98 1.16 21.49
N LYS A 145 -9.88 1.91 21.49
CA LYS A 145 -9.59 2.97 20.53
C LYS A 145 -8.30 2.66 19.77
N GLY A 146 -8.21 3.17 18.55
CA GLY A 146 -7.09 2.88 17.67
C GLY A 146 -6.37 4.14 17.21
N ALA A 147 -5.09 4.00 16.89
CA ALA A 147 -4.33 5.03 16.18
C ALA A 147 -3.41 4.39 15.14
N TYR A 148 -3.09 5.16 14.10
CA TYR A 148 -2.21 4.75 13.02
C TYR A 148 -0.91 5.54 13.10
N LEU A 149 0.22 4.84 13.04
CA LEU A 149 1.57 5.40 13.07
C LEU A 149 2.33 4.91 11.83
N THR A 150 3.11 5.78 11.19
CA THR A 150 3.89 5.43 10.00
C THR A 150 5.32 5.98 10.09
N PHE A 151 6.28 5.18 9.66
CA PHE A 151 7.69 5.56 9.58
C PHE A 151 8.17 5.82 8.13
N ASN A 152 7.26 5.99 7.16
CA ASN A 152 7.61 6.14 5.74
C ASN A 152 8.34 7.46 5.40
N GLY A 153 9.50 7.39 4.74
CA GLY A 153 10.42 8.50 4.45
C GLY A 153 10.03 9.49 3.34
N GLY A 154 8.75 9.66 3.02
CA GLY A 154 8.30 10.55 1.92
C GLY A 154 7.77 11.93 2.32
N SER A 155 7.45 12.14 3.60
CA SER A 155 6.94 13.39 4.22
C SER A 155 6.44 13.19 5.66
N ALA A 156 6.74 12.06 6.31
CA ALA A 156 6.18 11.73 7.62
C ALA A 156 7.00 12.36 8.76
N GLU A 157 6.43 13.35 9.43
CA GLU A 157 6.91 13.94 10.69
C GLU A 157 7.38 12.86 11.69
N SER A 158 6.70 11.71 11.74
CA SER A 158 6.99 10.62 12.67
C SER A 158 8.38 9.98 12.53
N ALA A 159 8.88 9.75 11.32
CA ALA A 159 10.22 9.15 11.15
C ALA A 159 11.33 10.13 11.54
N ASN A 160 11.15 11.41 11.19
CA ASN A 160 12.08 12.47 11.56
C ASN A 160 12.10 12.68 13.08
N VAL A 161 10.93 12.76 13.72
CA VAL A 161 10.81 12.87 15.18
C VAL A 161 11.48 11.69 15.88
N PHE A 162 11.32 10.47 15.34
CA PHE A 162 12.00 9.30 15.89
C PHE A 162 13.53 9.43 15.79
N VAL A 163 14.05 9.78 14.62
CA VAL A 163 15.50 9.92 14.39
C VAL A 163 16.08 11.06 15.24
N GLU A 164 15.41 12.21 15.31
CA GLU A 164 15.82 13.36 16.14
C GLU A 164 15.80 13.02 17.64
N SER A 165 14.83 12.23 18.09
CA SER A 165 14.82 11.73 19.46
C SER A 165 16.00 10.79 19.72
N GLN A 166 16.33 9.92 18.76
CA GLN A 166 17.45 8.98 18.86
C GLN A 166 18.82 9.68 18.83
N THR A 167 19.00 10.79 18.09
CA THR A 167 20.26 11.56 18.09
C THR A 167 20.55 12.21 19.44
N GLN A 168 19.53 12.38 20.29
CA GLN A 168 19.67 12.80 21.68
C GLN A 168 19.97 11.64 22.65
N HIS A 169 20.35 10.46 22.13
CA HIS A 169 20.63 9.23 22.89
C HIS A 169 19.45 8.72 23.72
N ASN A 170 18.21 9.00 23.31
CA ASN A 170 17.03 8.46 23.96
C ASN A 170 16.84 6.97 23.67
N SER A 171 16.16 6.26 24.57
CA SER A 171 15.81 4.85 24.35
C SER A 171 14.81 4.71 23.19
N PRO A 172 14.78 3.54 22.51
CA PRO A 172 13.82 3.28 21.43
C PRO A 172 12.36 3.54 21.83
N LEU A 173 11.96 3.15 23.04
CA LEU A 173 10.61 3.41 23.57
C LEU A 173 10.33 4.89 23.74
N ARG A 174 11.27 5.65 24.31
CA ARG A 174 11.09 7.09 24.50
C ARG A 174 10.91 7.79 23.16
N SER A 175 11.68 7.39 22.14
CA SER A 175 11.52 7.92 20.78
C SER A 175 10.17 7.57 20.15
N VAL A 176 9.62 6.38 20.37
CA VAL A 176 8.22 6.09 19.97
C VAL A 176 7.22 6.95 20.75
N GLY A 177 7.45 7.22 22.03
CA GLY A 177 6.64 8.13 22.83
C GLY A 177 6.59 9.54 22.24
N HIS A 178 7.74 10.06 21.80
CA HIS A 178 7.82 11.35 21.11
C HIS A 178 7.03 11.35 19.80
N VAL A 179 7.07 10.25 19.04
CA VAL A 179 6.25 10.08 17.83
C VAL A 179 4.75 10.09 18.14
N LEU A 180 4.30 9.46 19.23
CA LEU A 180 2.90 9.53 19.66
C LEU A 180 2.47 10.98 19.91
N MET A 181 3.34 11.76 20.55
CA MET A 181 3.04 13.15 20.90
C MET A 181 3.03 14.08 19.68
N ALA A 182 3.96 13.88 18.75
CA ALA A 182 3.94 14.57 17.47
C ALA A 182 2.65 14.26 16.67
N ASN A 183 2.14 13.04 16.72
CA ASN A 183 0.89 12.66 16.04
C ASN A 183 -0.37 13.37 16.56
N VAL A 184 -0.34 13.90 17.79
CA VAL A 184 -1.39 14.77 18.35
C VAL A 184 -0.98 16.25 18.38
N LYS A 185 0.06 16.62 17.61
CA LYS A 185 0.55 17.99 17.41
C LYS A 185 1.12 18.66 18.66
N VAL A 186 1.69 17.88 19.58
CA VAL A 186 2.48 18.44 20.69
C VAL A 186 3.84 18.88 20.17
N GLU A 187 4.32 20.02 20.65
CA GLU A 187 5.58 20.61 20.20
C GLU A 187 6.82 19.87 20.76
N ALA A 188 7.91 19.86 19.99
CA ALA A 188 9.15 19.16 20.34
C ALA A 188 9.77 19.60 21.67
N GLN A 189 9.65 20.89 22.00
CA GLN A 189 10.14 21.42 23.27
C GLN A 189 9.42 20.81 24.48
N GLN A 190 8.15 20.45 24.32
CA GLN A 190 7.35 19.84 25.39
C GLN A 190 7.61 18.34 25.48
N TYR A 191 7.45 17.60 24.37
CA TYR A 191 7.54 16.13 24.45
C TYR A 191 8.97 15.62 24.67
N SER A 192 10.00 16.39 24.31
CA SER A 192 11.40 15.99 24.54
C SER A 192 11.75 15.80 26.02
N LEU A 193 10.99 16.44 26.91
CA LEU A 193 11.13 16.33 28.37
C LEU A 193 10.48 15.07 28.94
N LEU A 194 9.60 14.42 28.19
CA LEU A 194 8.76 13.34 28.67
C LEU A 194 9.40 11.97 28.45
N ASP A 195 9.10 11.03 29.34
CA ASP A 195 9.36 9.61 29.13
C ASP A 195 8.22 8.92 28.34
N PHE A 196 8.39 7.63 28.05
CA PHE A 196 7.41 6.87 27.27
C PHE A 196 6.06 6.71 28.00
N GLU A 197 6.05 6.53 29.32
CA GLU A 197 4.82 6.34 30.09
C GLU A 197 3.99 7.61 30.14
N GLN A 198 4.66 8.75 30.37
CA GLN A 198 4.06 10.07 30.32
C GLN A 198 3.46 10.34 28.93
N CYS A 199 4.23 10.09 27.86
CA CYS A 199 3.73 10.23 26.48
C CYS A 199 2.51 9.34 26.21
N LEU A 200 2.56 8.07 26.62
CA LEU A 200 1.47 7.12 26.39
C LEU A 200 0.19 7.53 27.13
N ASN A 201 0.31 7.97 28.38
CA ASN A 201 -0.83 8.42 29.20
C ASN A 201 -1.48 9.67 28.63
N LEU A 202 -0.68 10.67 28.23
CA LEU A 202 -1.17 11.89 27.58
C LEU A 202 -1.82 11.58 26.22
N PHE A 203 -1.22 10.68 25.45
CA PHE A 203 -1.80 10.24 24.17
C PHE A 203 -3.16 9.55 24.37
N ARG A 204 -3.30 8.67 25.38
CA ARG A 204 -4.58 8.06 25.73
C ARG A 204 -5.63 9.11 26.12
N LYS A 205 -5.24 10.13 26.90
CA LYS A 205 -6.13 11.26 27.23
C LYS A 205 -6.54 12.05 25.98
N ALA A 206 -5.62 12.30 25.04
CA ALA A 206 -5.92 12.98 23.78
C ALA A 206 -6.86 12.18 22.86
N LEU A 207 -6.92 10.85 23.03
CA LEU A 207 -7.90 9.96 22.41
C LEU A 207 -9.21 9.86 23.21
N ASP A 208 -9.35 10.59 24.31
CA ASP A 208 -10.49 10.55 25.23
C ASP A 208 -10.72 9.13 25.81
N MET A 209 -9.64 8.41 26.14
CA MET A 209 -9.71 7.05 26.66
C MET A 209 -9.81 7.02 28.19
N SER A 210 -10.71 6.19 28.69
CA SER A 210 -10.77 5.74 30.08
C SER A 210 -9.65 4.74 30.43
N GLU A 211 -9.40 4.51 31.72
CA GLU A 211 -8.35 3.59 32.21
C GLU A 211 -8.60 2.11 31.84
N GLY A 212 -9.86 1.75 31.58
CA GLY A 212 -10.28 0.41 31.20
C GLY A 212 -10.14 0.10 29.71
N GLU A 213 -10.05 1.12 28.86
CA GLU A 213 -10.04 0.94 27.40
C GLU A 213 -8.71 0.44 26.87
N SER A 214 -8.76 -0.40 25.84
CA SER A 214 -7.57 -0.91 25.15
C SER A 214 -7.14 0.02 24.02
N LEU A 215 -5.84 0.26 23.90
CA LEU A 215 -5.26 1.03 22.80
C LEU A 215 -4.71 0.07 21.74
N VAL A 216 -5.16 0.21 20.49
CA VAL A 216 -4.66 -0.55 19.35
C VAL A 216 -3.82 0.37 18.44
N LEU A 217 -2.52 0.12 18.35
CA LEU A 217 -1.61 0.88 17.50
C LEU A 217 -1.32 0.10 16.21
N PHE A 218 -1.74 0.68 15.09
CA PHE A 218 -1.44 0.18 13.74
C PHE A 218 -0.15 0.85 13.25
N ILE A 219 0.94 0.10 13.18
CA ILE A 219 2.28 0.61 12.88
C ILE A 219 2.69 0.17 11.48
N ASP A 220 2.90 1.12 10.58
CA ASP A 220 3.38 0.90 9.21
C ASP A 220 4.86 1.25 9.04
N GLU A 221 5.52 0.57 8.12
CA GLU A 221 6.88 0.88 7.66
C GLU A 221 7.96 0.86 8.75
N ILE A 222 7.81 0.07 9.82
CA ILE A 222 8.81 -0.01 10.90
C ILE A 222 10.20 -0.46 10.40
N GLY A 223 10.26 -1.19 9.28
CA GLY A 223 11.51 -1.56 8.61
C GLY A 223 12.35 -0.37 8.13
N GLU A 224 11.77 0.81 7.94
CA GLU A 224 12.51 2.03 7.57
C GLU A 224 13.48 2.49 8.68
N LEU A 225 13.30 2.01 9.92
CA LEU A 225 14.21 2.25 11.04
C LEU A 225 15.52 1.42 10.95
N LYS A 226 15.66 0.57 9.93
CA LYS A 226 16.86 -0.23 9.63
C LYS A 226 17.36 -0.97 10.88
N LYS A 227 18.60 -0.71 11.32
CA LYS A 227 19.24 -1.39 12.45
C LYS A 227 18.50 -1.20 13.79
N GLN A 228 17.69 -0.15 13.92
CA GLN A 228 16.94 0.14 15.15
C GLN A 228 15.56 -0.53 15.18
N ALA A 229 15.07 -1.04 14.04
CA ALA A 229 13.73 -1.64 13.94
C ALA A 229 13.55 -2.80 14.94
N ASP A 230 14.60 -3.61 15.12
CA ASP A 230 14.57 -4.79 15.98
C ASP A 230 14.42 -4.43 17.47
N ASP A 231 15.20 -3.45 17.92
CA ASP A 231 15.19 -3.01 19.31
C ASP A 231 13.89 -2.26 19.63
N VAL A 232 13.37 -1.48 18.68
CA VAL A 232 12.05 -0.86 18.79
C VAL A 232 10.97 -1.93 18.94
N LEU A 233 10.96 -2.94 18.06
CA LEU A 233 9.91 -3.96 18.11
C LEU A 233 9.98 -4.78 19.40
N LYS A 234 11.17 -5.21 19.83
CA LYS A 234 11.36 -5.93 21.09
C LYS A 234 10.83 -5.13 22.28
N SER A 235 11.12 -3.82 22.29
CA SER A 235 10.69 -2.95 23.37
C SER A 235 9.18 -2.72 23.36
N LEU A 236 8.57 -2.48 22.19
CA LEU A 236 7.12 -2.32 22.05
C LEU A 236 6.36 -3.58 22.48
N ILE A 237 6.79 -4.75 22.03
CA ILE A 237 6.11 -6.00 22.36
C ILE A 237 6.22 -6.31 23.87
N SER A 238 7.39 -6.10 24.47
CA SER A 238 7.56 -6.28 25.93
C SER A 238 6.64 -5.36 26.73
N THR A 239 6.47 -4.12 26.26
CA THR A 239 5.53 -3.14 26.81
C THR A 239 4.07 -3.57 26.67
N ALA A 240 3.70 -4.22 25.57
CA ALA A 240 2.36 -4.79 25.38
C ALA A 240 2.08 -5.96 26.33
N ASP A 241 3.03 -6.89 26.50
CA ASP A 241 2.85 -8.04 27.40
C ASP A 241 2.57 -7.60 28.84
N ALA A 242 3.36 -6.63 29.31
CA ALA A 242 3.23 -6.03 30.64
C ALA A 242 1.86 -5.38 30.89
N ARG A 243 1.13 -5.02 29.82
CA ARG A 243 -0.15 -4.29 29.88
C ARG A 243 -1.39 -5.15 29.76
N GLY A 244 -1.27 -6.48 29.71
CA GLY A 244 -2.44 -7.33 29.92
C GLY A 244 -3.51 -7.27 28.83
N GLY A 245 -3.22 -6.69 27.64
CA GLY A 245 -4.22 -6.45 26.60
C GLY A 245 -4.71 -4.99 26.49
N LYS A 246 -4.34 -4.12 27.45
CA LYS A 246 -4.62 -2.67 27.38
C LYS A 246 -3.84 -1.93 26.29
N LEU A 247 -2.83 -2.58 25.72
CA LEU A 247 -2.02 -2.08 24.60
C LEU A 247 -1.79 -3.23 23.61
N VAL A 248 -2.20 -3.04 22.37
CA VAL A 248 -2.11 -4.01 21.28
C VAL A 248 -1.42 -3.37 20.08
N PHE A 249 -0.50 -4.09 19.46
CA PHE A 249 0.18 -3.65 18.24
C PHE A 249 -0.20 -4.51 17.04
N VAL A 250 -0.45 -3.86 15.90
CA VAL A 250 -0.65 -4.49 14.60
C VAL A 250 0.36 -3.88 13.63
N PHE A 251 1.25 -4.71 13.08
CA PHE A 251 2.36 -4.21 12.26
C PHE A 251 2.17 -4.49 10.77
N ALA A 252 2.55 -3.53 9.94
CA ALA A 252 2.80 -3.73 8.52
C ALA A 252 4.25 -3.43 8.16
N HIS A 253 4.74 -4.18 7.17
CA HIS A 253 6.09 -4.05 6.63
C HIS A 253 7.18 -4.34 7.66
N ILE A 254 7.06 -5.50 8.31
CA ILE A 254 8.18 -6.10 9.05
C ILE A 254 9.01 -6.92 8.06
N SER A 255 10.34 -6.82 8.10
CA SER A 255 11.20 -7.65 7.25
C SER A 255 11.02 -9.14 7.58
N GLN A 256 11.06 -10.01 6.58
CA GLN A 256 10.89 -11.46 6.81
C GLN A 256 11.99 -12.00 7.73
N GLN A 257 13.23 -11.58 7.52
CA GLN A 257 14.36 -11.91 8.40
C GLN A 257 14.09 -11.55 9.86
N PHE A 258 13.43 -10.41 10.10
CA PHE A 258 13.04 -10.03 11.45
C PHE A 258 11.95 -10.95 11.99
N LEU A 259 10.90 -11.25 11.22
CA LEU A 259 9.85 -12.17 11.65
C LEU A 259 10.42 -13.55 12.00
N ASP A 260 11.38 -14.02 11.20
CA ASP A 260 12.08 -15.29 11.41
C ASP A 260 12.96 -15.25 12.67
N HIS A 261 13.66 -14.12 12.91
CA HIS A 261 14.45 -13.91 14.13
C HIS A 261 13.57 -13.79 15.38
N ALA A 262 12.43 -13.12 15.29
CA ALA A 262 11.47 -13.02 16.39
C ALA A 262 10.87 -14.39 16.74
N ALA A 263 10.54 -15.19 15.73
CA ALA A 263 10.01 -16.55 15.90
C ALA A 263 11.04 -17.50 16.55
N THR A 264 12.32 -17.38 16.19
CA THR A 264 13.38 -18.30 16.64
C THR A 264 14.09 -17.84 17.92
N GLY A 265 14.29 -16.53 18.12
CA GLY A 265 15.05 -15.99 19.26
C GLY A 265 14.23 -15.68 20.51
N SER A 266 12.92 -15.40 20.37
CA SER A 266 12.07 -14.99 21.51
C SER A 266 11.06 -16.05 21.98
N GLY A 267 10.89 -17.13 21.20
CA GLY A 267 9.89 -18.18 21.41
C GLY A 267 8.45 -17.75 21.11
N ARG A 268 8.23 -16.56 20.55
CA ARG A 268 6.90 -16.02 20.26
C ARG A 268 6.31 -16.60 18.98
N LYS A 269 5.00 -16.78 18.99
CA LYS A 269 4.23 -17.08 17.78
C LYS A 269 4.12 -15.82 16.90
N VAL A 270 4.50 -15.95 15.64
CA VAL A 270 4.25 -14.93 14.61
C VAL A 270 3.02 -15.33 13.81
N LEU A 271 2.03 -14.45 13.77
CA LEU A 271 0.85 -14.58 12.92
C LEU A 271 1.09 -13.75 11.66
N SER A 272 1.20 -14.44 10.53
CA SER A 272 1.28 -13.77 9.23
C SER A 272 -0.10 -13.29 8.79
N LEU A 273 -0.18 -12.06 8.30
CA LEU A 273 -1.25 -11.58 7.43
C LEU A 273 -0.83 -11.83 5.98
N PRO A 274 -1.29 -12.93 5.35
CA PRO A 274 -0.90 -13.29 4.00
C PRO A 274 -1.56 -12.36 3.00
N LEU A 275 -0.91 -11.23 2.72
CA LEU A 275 -1.37 -10.29 1.71
C LEU A 275 -0.84 -10.74 0.37
N GLU A 276 -1.52 -11.72 -0.22
CA GLU A 276 -1.26 -12.11 -1.60
C GLU A 276 -1.34 -10.85 -2.48
N ALA A 277 -0.38 -10.68 -3.39
CA ALA A 277 -0.39 -9.55 -4.30
C ALA A 277 -1.63 -9.67 -5.19
N LEU A 278 -2.69 -8.91 -4.88
CA LEU A 278 -3.80 -8.81 -5.81
C LEU A 278 -3.27 -8.08 -7.05
N PRO A 279 -3.59 -8.56 -8.27
CA PRO A 279 -3.19 -7.90 -9.50
C PRO A 279 -3.52 -6.40 -9.53
N ILE A 280 -4.56 -5.98 -8.80
CA ILE A 280 -5.02 -4.59 -8.69
C ILE A 280 -4.18 -3.70 -7.74
N ASP A 281 -3.60 -4.26 -6.67
CA ASP A 281 -2.94 -3.47 -5.61
C ASP A 281 -1.58 -2.95 -6.08
N THR A 282 -0.92 -3.72 -6.95
CA THR A 282 0.40 -3.38 -7.50
C THR A 282 0.33 -2.11 -8.38
N TRP A 283 -0.87 -1.71 -8.83
CA TRP A 283 -1.06 -0.75 -9.93
C TRP A 283 -1.61 0.61 -9.50
N LYS A 284 -2.01 0.76 -8.23
CA LYS A 284 -2.44 2.05 -7.63
C LYS A 284 -1.27 3.01 -7.31
N GLN A 285 -0.03 2.65 -7.65
CA GLN A 285 1.18 3.23 -7.05
C GLN A 285 1.83 4.42 -7.77
N LYS A 286 1.36 4.83 -8.96
CA LYS A 286 1.91 6.00 -9.67
C LYS A 286 0.85 7.08 -9.91
N ASN A 287 1.15 8.30 -9.48
CA ASN A 287 0.26 9.46 -9.60
C ASN A 287 -0.04 9.79 -11.08
N ASP A 288 0.95 9.65 -11.96
CA ASP A 288 0.80 9.85 -13.41
C ASP A 288 -0.23 8.90 -14.05
N TRP A 289 -0.52 7.78 -13.39
CA TRP A 289 -1.43 6.74 -13.89
C TRP A 289 -2.88 6.94 -13.44
N LYS A 290 -3.11 7.66 -12.33
CA LYS A 290 -4.45 8.04 -11.87
C LYS A 290 -5.10 9.05 -12.81
N ASP A 291 -4.34 10.05 -13.27
CA ASP A 291 -4.83 11.10 -14.17
C ASP A 291 -5.13 10.59 -15.59
N TRP A 292 -4.42 9.54 -16.03
CA TRP A 292 -4.69 8.86 -17.29
C TRP A 292 -5.84 7.85 -17.17
N ALA A 293 -5.96 7.15 -16.03
CA ALA A 293 -7.04 6.20 -15.73
C ALA A 293 -8.43 6.84 -15.68
N GLY A 294 -8.53 8.09 -15.20
CA GLY A 294 -9.79 8.83 -15.17
C GLY A 294 -10.36 9.17 -16.55
N LYS A 295 -9.55 9.10 -17.62
CA LYS A 295 -9.92 9.64 -18.95
C LYS A 295 -10.31 8.59 -20.00
N SER A 296 -9.95 7.30 -19.85
CA SER A 296 -9.90 6.42 -21.04
C SER A 296 -10.59 5.05 -21.01
N CYS A 297 -11.11 4.48 -19.91
CA CYS A 297 -11.76 3.16 -19.97
C CYS A 297 -12.89 2.97 -18.95
N ARG A 298 -14.09 2.64 -19.44
CA ARG A 298 -15.30 2.37 -18.63
C ARG A 298 -15.46 0.91 -18.17
N THR A 299 -14.47 0.03 -18.38
CA THR A 299 -14.54 -1.38 -17.93
C THR A 299 -13.29 -1.84 -17.20
N PRO A 300 -13.41 -2.59 -16.08
CA PRO A 300 -12.27 -2.96 -15.25
C PRO A 300 -11.26 -3.87 -15.98
N LEU A 301 -11.70 -4.95 -16.62
CA LEU A 301 -10.78 -5.97 -17.15
C LEU A 301 -9.95 -5.51 -18.36
N GLY A 302 -10.55 -4.79 -19.30
CA GLY A 302 -9.84 -4.24 -20.47
C GLY A 302 -8.83 -3.18 -20.05
N PHE A 303 -9.21 -2.33 -19.09
CA PHE A 303 -8.31 -1.40 -18.41
C PHE A 303 -7.16 -2.14 -17.73
N HIS A 304 -7.45 -3.25 -17.05
CA HIS A 304 -6.42 -4.00 -16.35
C HIS A 304 -5.42 -4.66 -17.32
N LEU A 305 -5.88 -5.32 -18.37
CA LEU A 305 -4.95 -5.90 -19.34
C LEU A 305 -4.02 -4.82 -19.91
N GLN A 306 -4.57 -3.69 -20.35
CA GLN A 306 -3.79 -2.58 -20.92
C GLN A 306 -2.71 -2.02 -19.96
N GLN A 307 -2.96 -2.01 -18.65
CA GLN A 307 -2.00 -1.55 -17.65
C GLN A 307 -0.86 -2.54 -17.41
N ALA A 308 -1.12 -3.85 -17.42
CA ALA A 308 -0.04 -4.85 -17.39
C ALA A 308 0.84 -4.76 -18.66
N TYR A 309 0.21 -4.52 -19.83
CA TYR A 309 0.94 -4.26 -21.08
C TYR A 309 1.86 -3.04 -20.95
N ALA A 310 1.39 -1.95 -20.32
CA ALA A 310 2.17 -0.72 -20.13
C ALA A 310 3.31 -0.91 -19.12
N ALA A 311 3.11 -1.69 -18.06
CA ALA A 311 4.14 -1.99 -17.06
C ALA A 311 5.30 -2.77 -17.67
N ASP A 312 5.01 -3.82 -18.43
CA ASP A 312 6.07 -4.64 -19.03
C ASP A 312 6.80 -3.94 -20.19
N ALA A 313 6.16 -2.96 -20.85
CA ALA A 313 6.80 -2.12 -21.87
C ALA A 313 7.92 -1.21 -21.32
N LEU A 314 7.96 -1.04 -20.00
CA LEU A 314 8.96 -0.25 -19.28
C LEU A 314 10.06 -1.13 -18.67
N LEU A 315 9.89 -2.44 -18.61
CA LEU A 315 10.88 -3.38 -18.10
C LEU A 315 11.97 -3.64 -19.16
N GLY A 316 13.22 -3.76 -18.71
CA GLY A 316 14.36 -4.10 -19.57
C GLY A 316 14.24 -5.53 -20.12
N SER A 317 15.03 -5.84 -21.16
CA SER A 317 15.01 -7.16 -21.84
C SER A 317 15.22 -8.36 -20.90
N ASP A 318 15.87 -8.12 -19.76
CA ASP A 318 16.38 -9.14 -18.85
C ASP A 318 15.58 -9.19 -17.52
N THR A 319 14.41 -8.55 -17.49
CA THR A 319 13.52 -8.54 -16.31
C THR A 319 12.35 -9.49 -16.54
N GLU A 320 12.02 -10.30 -15.52
CA GLU A 320 10.83 -11.13 -15.49
C GLU A 320 9.58 -10.26 -15.67
N LYS A 321 8.68 -10.68 -16.56
CA LYS A 321 7.58 -9.84 -17.04
C LYS A 321 6.25 -10.30 -16.48
N LYS A 322 5.38 -9.34 -16.17
CA LYS A 322 4.11 -9.59 -15.45
C LYS A 322 2.96 -10.00 -16.36
N MET A 323 3.06 -9.76 -17.67
CA MET A 323 2.09 -10.19 -18.68
C MET A 323 2.21 -11.67 -18.98
N GLU A 324 3.39 -12.28 -18.86
CA GLU A 324 3.61 -13.68 -19.22
C GLU A 324 2.61 -14.61 -18.52
N PRO A 325 2.43 -14.52 -17.18
CA PRO A 325 1.38 -15.24 -16.47
C PRO A 325 -0.07 -14.91 -16.89
N LEU A 326 -0.33 -13.68 -17.35
CA LEU A 326 -1.69 -13.24 -17.70
C LEU A 326 -2.12 -13.71 -19.09
N MET A 327 -1.17 -14.04 -19.97
CA MET A 327 -1.46 -14.26 -21.39
C MET A 327 -2.11 -15.61 -21.68
N TYR A 328 -1.70 -16.67 -20.97
CA TYR A 328 -2.37 -17.97 -21.08
C TYR A 328 -3.75 -17.96 -20.42
N HIS A 329 -3.97 -17.15 -19.37
CA HIS A 329 -5.31 -16.95 -18.79
C HIS A 329 -6.25 -16.18 -19.72
N TYR A 330 -5.75 -15.14 -20.39
CA TYR A 330 -6.51 -14.44 -21.42
C TYR A 330 -6.92 -15.38 -22.56
N GLU A 331 -6.00 -16.24 -22.99
CA GLU A 331 -6.31 -17.24 -24.01
C GLU A 331 -7.31 -18.30 -23.52
N ALA A 332 -7.20 -18.77 -22.27
CA ALA A 332 -8.18 -19.67 -21.70
C ALA A 332 -9.60 -19.07 -21.77
N LEU A 333 -9.75 -17.79 -21.44
CA LEU A 333 -11.04 -17.08 -21.55
C LEU A 333 -11.54 -17.01 -23.00
N LEU A 334 -10.67 -16.69 -23.96
CA LEU A 334 -11.04 -16.66 -25.37
C LEU A 334 -11.47 -18.03 -25.89
N ARG A 335 -10.74 -19.09 -25.50
CA ARG A 335 -11.06 -20.47 -25.87
C ARG A 335 -12.39 -20.92 -25.28
N LYS A 336 -12.67 -20.56 -24.02
CA LYS A 336 -13.96 -20.84 -23.39
C LYS A 336 -15.10 -20.09 -24.08
N ALA A 337 -14.92 -18.81 -24.39
CA ALA A 337 -15.93 -17.99 -25.08
C ALA A 337 -16.19 -18.42 -26.53
N SER A 338 -15.24 -19.14 -27.14
CA SER A 338 -15.31 -19.68 -28.50
C SER A 338 -15.57 -21.19 -28.54
N GLU A 339 -15.93 -21.80 -27.41
CA GLU A 339 -16.28 -23.21 -27.34
C GLU A 339 -17.41 -23.55 -28.34
N GLY A 340 -17.19 -24.61 -29.14
CA GLY A 340 -18.13 -25.03 -30.18
C GLY A 340 -18.18 -24.14 -31.44
N LYS A 341 -17.36 -23.07 -31.50
CA LYS A 341 -17.30 -22.16 -32.65
C LYS A 341 -16.05 -22.40 -33.49
N THR A 342 -16.19 -22.25 -34.80
CA THR A 342 -15.07 -22.22 -35.75
C THR A 342 -14.61 -20.78 -35.95
N PHE A 343 -13.30 -20.55 -36.03
CA PHE A 343 -12.73 -19.22 -36.27
C PHE A 343 -11.43 -19.27 -37.06
N THR A 344 -11.15 -18.20 -37.82
CA THR A 344 -9.99 -18.06 -38.73
C THR A 344 -8.93 -17.07 -38.25
N GLN A 345 -9.23 -16.29 -37.20
CA GLN A 345 -8.39 -15.16 -36.75
C GLN A 345 -7.99 -15.27 -35.28
N PHE A 346 -7.45 -16.42 -34.87
CA PHE A 346 -7.17 -16.66 -33.45
C PHE A 346 -5.89 -16.01 -32.93
N TYR A 347 -5.10 -15.40 -33.82
CA TYR A 347 -3.97 -14.53 -33.49
C TYR A 347 -3.74 -13.48 -34.56
N LYS A 348 -3.85 -12.19 -34.21
CA LYS A 348 -3.35 -11.07 -35.02
C LYS A 348 -2.02 -10.60 -34.44
N SER A 349 -0.92 -11.08 -35.00
CA SER A 349 0.42 -10.57 -34.72
C SER A 349 1.16 -10.37 -36.04
N GLU A 350 2.06 -9.39 -36.09
CA GLU A 350 2.93 -9.10 -37.25
C GLU A 350 3.82 -10.30 -37.63
N HIS A 351 3.99 -11.27 -36.72
CA HIS A 351 4.89 -12.41 -36.87
C HIS A 351 4.16 -13.76 -36.74
N VAL A 352 2.96 -13.86 -37.30
CA VAL A 352 2.22 -15.12 -37.45
C VAL A 352 2.67 -15.82 -38.75
N SER A 353 2.93 -17.13 -38.69
CA SER A 353 3.30 -17.90 -39.88
C SER A 353 2.23 -17.76 -40.98
N PRO A 354 2.60 -17.52 -42.27
CA PRO A 354 1.63 -17.46 -43.37
C PRO A 354 0.77 -18.73 -43.50
N LYS A 355 1.28 -19.87 -43.02
CA LYS A 355 0.56 -21.17 -42.97
C LYS A 355 -0.66 -21.17 -42.03
N LEU A 356 -0.86 -20.09 -41.29
CA LEU A 356 -1.98 -19.90 -40.35
C LEU A 356 -3.05 -18.95 -40.87
N VAL A 357 -2.69 -18.08 -41.81
CA VAL A 357 -3.61 -17.09 -42.34
C VAL A 357 -4.68 -17.83 -43.13
N GLY A 358 -5.90 -17.84 -42.60
CA GLY A 358 -7.04 -18.56 -43.19
C GLY A 358 -7.23 -20.00 -42.70
N LEU A 359 -6.45 -20.48 -41.73
CA LEU A 359 -6.70 -21.78 -41.11
C LEU A 359 -7.93 -21.68 -40.19
N GLU A 360 -8.97 -22.45 -40.52
CA GLU A 360 -10.15 -22.59 -39.66
C GLU A 360 -9.85 -23.56 -38.53
N VAL A 361 -10.04 -23.10 -37.29
CA VAL A 361 -9.81 -23.93 -36.10
C VAL A 361 -11.00 -23.89 -35.15
N LYS A 362 -11.08 -24.91 -34.29
CA LYS A 362 -11.98 -24.98 -33.14
C LYS A 362 -11.18 -25.05 -31.85
N ALA A 363 -11.67 -24.41 -30.80
CA ALA A 363 -11.13 -24.57 -29.45
C ALA A 363 -11.75 -25.82 -28.80
N LYS A 364 -10.96 -26.89 -28.64
CA LYS A 364 -11.36 -28.02 -27.79
C LYS A 364 -11.21 -27.59 -26.34
N VAL A 365 -12.31 -27.44 -25.61
CA VAL A 365 -12.30 -27.00 -24.21
C VAL A 365 -12.56 -28.22 -23.31
N PRO A 366 -11.71 -28.50 -22.31
CA PRO A 366 -12.00 -29.56 -21.35
C PRO A 366 -13.26 -29.22 -20.55
N ALA A 367 -13.98 -30.25 -20.09
CA ALA A 367 -15.21 -30.06 -19.30
C ALA A 367 -14.98 -29.37 -17.95
N GLN A 368 -13.72 -29.28 -17.51
CA GLN A 368 -13.32 -28.68 -16.25
C GLN A 368 -13.28 -27.15 -16.35
N GLU A 369 -13.49 -26.47 -15.22
CA GLU A 369 -13.43 -25.00 -15.14
C GLU A 369 -12.01 -24.46 -15.35
N ARG A 370 -11.00 -25.26 -15.04
CA ARG A 370 -9.58 -24.93 -15.22
C ARG A 370 -9.14 -25.37 -16.61
N LEU A 371 -8.64 -24.43 -17.43
CA LEU A 371 -8.12 -24.71 -18.77
C LEU A 371 -6.59 -24.68 -18.86
N VAL A 372 -5.89 -24.40 -17.76
CA VAL A 372 -4.43 -24.23 -17.72
C VAL A 372 -3.82 -25.26 -16.78
N GLU A 373 -2.91 -26.07 -17.28
CA GLU A 373 -2.16 -27.07 -16.52
C GLU A 373 -0.67 -26.76 -16.55
N PHE A 374 0.00 -27.07 -15.45
CA PHE A 374 1.43 -26.87 -15.29
C PHE A 374 2.17 -28.20 -15.40
N VAL A 375 3.33 -28.17 -16.05
CA VAL A 375 4.30 -29.28 -16.08
C VAL A 375 5.63 -28.75 -15.57
N LYS A 376 6.51 -29.63 -15.08
CA LYS A 376 7.82 -29.20 -14.62
C LYS A 376 8.59 -28.54 -15.76
N ASP A 377 8.57 -29.18 -16.93
CA ASP A 377 9.07 -28.66 -18.20
C ASP A 377 8.49 -29.44 -19.39
N PHE A 378 8.71 -28.95 -20.62
CA PHE A 378 8.26 -29.59 -21.85
C PHE A 378 9.07 -30.83 -22.25
N SER A 379 10.05 -31.26 -21.45
CA SER A 379 10.69 -32.56 -21.64
C SER A 379 9.78 -33.71 -21.18
N GLU A 380 8.73 -33.43 -20.40
CA GLU A 380 7.66 -34.38 -20.05
C GLU A 380 6.70 -34.67 -21.23
N GLN A 381 7.26 -35.06 -22.38
CA GLN A 381 6.56 -35.14 -23.67
C GLN A 381 5.26 -35.94 -23.63
N ALA A 382 5.23 -37.06 -22.90
CA ALA A 382 4.03 -37.90 -22.78
C ALA A 382 2.90 -37.14 -22.05
N ARG A 383 3.22 -36.49 -20.93
CA ARG A 383 2.26 -35.71 -20.13
C ARG A 383 1.78 -34.47 -20.88
N VAL A 384 2.72 -33.74 -21.49
CA VAL A 384 2.39 -32.56 -22.31
C VAL A 384 1.43 -32.95 -23.44
N LEU A 385 1.70 -34.06 -24.14
CA LEU A 385 0.84 -34.52 -25.22
C LEU A 385 -0.56 -34.91 -24.74
N GLU A 386 -0.66 -35.63 -23.63
CA GLU A 386 -1.94 -36.02 -23.02
C GLU A 386 -2.80 -34.78 -22.69
N LEU A 387 -2.19 -33.77 -22.06
CA LEU A 387 -2.85 -32.52 -21.69
C LEU A 387 -3.33 -31.75 -22.93
N LEU A 388 -2.48 -31.61 -23.94
CA LEU A 388 -2.82 -30.94 -25.20
C LEU A 388 -3.95 -31.65 -25.95
N GLN A 389 -3.93 -32.98 -26.00
CA GLN A 389 -4.99 -33.79 -26.62
C GLN A 389 -6.33 -33.64 -25.89
N THR A 390 -6.29 -33.46 -24.57
CA THR A 390 -7.48 -33.23 -23.75
C THR A 390 -8.03 -31.81 -23.92
N GLY A 391 -7.18 -30.86 -24.32
CA GLY A 391 -7.56 -29.47 -24.59
C GLY A 391 -7.00 -28.46 -23.58
N PHE A 392 -6.11 -28.87 -22.67
CA PHE A 392 -5.49 -27.94 -21.73
C PHE A 392 -4.43 -27.06 -22.38
N ILE A 393 -4.35 -25.81 -21.97
CA ILE A 393 -3.16 -24.97 -22.16
C ILE A 393 -2.10 -25.50 -21.21
N VAL A 394 -0.90 -25.77 -21.73
CA VAL A 394 0.20 -26.33 -20.93
C VAL A 394 1.26 -25.26 -20.74
N VAL A 395 1.59 -24.99 -19.48
CA VAL A 395 2.59 -24.00 -19.06
C VAL A 395 3.73 -24.74 -18.36
N SER A 396 4.96 -24.34 -18.65
CA SER A 396 6.13 -24.86 -17.94
C SER A 396 6.37 -24.08 -16.66
N GLU A 397 6.63 -24.78 -15.56
CA GLU A 397 7.12 -24.18 -14.30
C GLU A 397 8.59 -23.77 -14.40
N PHE A 398 9.32 -24.29 -15.39
CA PHE A 398 10.68 -23.88 -15.66
C PHE A 398 10.70 -22.53 -16.39
N HIS A 399 10.80 -21.45 -15.61
CA HIS A 399 10.83 -20.04 -16.06
C HIS A 399 11.98 -19.64 -17.01
N ASN A 400 12.73 -20.60 -17.56
CA ASN A 400 13.82 -20.40 -18.51
C ASN A 400 13.79 -21.40 -19.67
N GLU A 401 12.61 -21.90 -20.03
CA GLU A 401 12.51 -22.71 -21.23
C GLU A 401 12.95 -21.93 -22.46
N HIS A 402 13.82 -22.57 -23.24
CA HIS A 402 14.41 -21.95 -24.41
C HIS A 402 13.32 -21.71 -25.47
N ALA A 403 12.81 -20.48 -25.50
CA ALA A 403 11.92 -19.92 -26.54
C ALA A 403 10.47 -20.45 -26.58
N LEU A 404 9.95 -21.04 -25.50
CA LEU A 404 8.52 -21.27 -25.33
C LEU A 404 8.07 -20.84 -23.93
N GLU A 405 6.93 -20.16 -23.86
CA GLU A 405 6.28 -19.81 -22.58
C GLU A 405 5.14 -20.77 -22.26
N TYR A 406 4.32 -21.10 -23.27
CA TYR A 406 3.23 -22.04 -23.13
C TYR A 406 2.79 -22.63 -24.47
N LEU A 407 2.05 -23.74 -24.40
CA LEU A 407 1.48 -24.46 -25.53
C LEU A 407 -0.04 -24.43 -25.45
N SER A 408 -0.71 -24.06 -26.53
CA SER A 408 -2.17 -23.98 -26.57
C SER A 408 -2.76 -24.85 -27.70
N PRO A 409 -3.67 -25.79 -27.36
CA PRO A 409 -4.23 -26.73 -28.33
C PRO A 409 -5.48 -26.22 -29.04
N PHE A 410 -5.58 -26.57 -30.31
CA PHE A 410 -6.69 -26.31 -31.24
C PHE A 410 -6.95 -27.55 -32.09
N GLN A 411 -8.13 -27.61 -32.69
CA GLN A 411 -8.48 -28.63 -33.68
C GLN A 411 -8.64 -27.97 -35.04
N ASP A 412 -8.21 -28.66 -36.09
CA ASP A 412 -8.54 -28.26 -37.45
C ASP A 412 -10.06 -28.36 -37.65
N ALA A 413 -10.69 -27.29 -38.11
CA ALA A 413 -12.15 -27.28 -38.28
C ALA A 413 -12.60 -28.17 -39.46
N SER A 414 -11.71 -28.42 -40.43
CA SER A 414 -11.97 -29.28 -41.58
C SER A 414 -11.73 -30.77 -41.27
N ALA A 415 -10.99 -31.06 -40.20
CA ALA A 415 -10.66 -32.41 -39.75
C ALA A 415 -10.66 -32.46 -38.22
N ASP A 416 -11.81 -32.80 -37.64
CA ASP A 416 -12.09 -32.77 -36.19
C ASP A 416 -11.06 -33.54 -35.31
N SER A 417 -10.23 -34.41 -35.91
CA SER A 417 -9.20 -35.19 -35.21
C SER A 417 -7.78 -34.64 -35.29
N VAL A 418 -7.51 -33.59 -36.09
CA VAL A 418 -6.14 -33.08 -36.28
C VAL A 418 -5.83 -32.02 -35.21
N LEU A 419 -4.92 -32.38 -34.30
CA LEU A 419 -4.41 -31.48 -33.28
C LEU A 419 -3.46 -30.44 -33.89
N ILE A 420 -3.76 -29.18 -33.61
CA ILE A 420 -2.95 -28.01 -33.92
C ILE A 420 -2.46 -27.43 -32.59
N VAL A 421 -1.18 -27.12 -32.48
CA VAL A 421 -0.60 -26.55 -31.25
C VAL A 421 0.01 -25.20 -31.56
N ALA A 422 -0.58 -24.14 -30.99
CA ALA A 422 0.08 -22.84 -30.90
C ALA A 422 1.21 -22.93 -29.87
N CYS A 423 2.41 -22.70 -30.36
CA CYS A 423 3.64 -22.63 -29.59
C CYS A 423 3.88 -21.15 -29.35
N VAL A 424 3.72 -20.67 -28.11
CA VAL A 424 3.69 -19.22 -27.86
C VAL A 424 4.95 -18.75 -27.18
N GLN A 425 5.54 -17.68 -27.73
CA GLN A 425 6.59 -16.90 -27.10
C GLN A 425 6.16 -15.44 -26.94
N CYS A 426 6.33 -14.90 -25.75
CA CYS A 426 6.15 -13.49 -25.45
C CYS A 426 7.51 -12.77 -25.47
N LYS A 427 7.68 -11.72 -26.30
CA LYS A 427 8.90 -10.88 -26.32
C LYS A 427 8.55 -9.40 -26.59
N PHE A 428 9.30 -8.49 -25.94
CA PHE A 428 9.22 -7.05 -26.21
C PHE A 428 10.28 -6.61 -27.23
N VAL A 429 9.97 -5.53 -27.96
CA VAL A 429 10.69 -5.01 -29.15
C VAL A 429 12.15 -4.60 -28.89
N GLN A 430 12.59 -4.49 -27.62
CA GLN A 430 13.94 -4.03 -27.29
C GLN A 430 15.04 -5.10 -27.39
N SER A 431 14.71 -6.38 -27.60
CA SER A 431 15.75 -7.39 -27.82
C SER A 431 16.37 -7.24 -29.21
N THR A 432 17.69 -7.19 -29.30
CA THR A 432 18.46 -7.25 -30.57
C THR A 432 18.37 -8.61 -31.27
N VAL A 433 17.59 -9.56 -30.73
CA VAL A 433 17.44 -10.92 -31.21
C VAL A 433 16.63 -10.95 -32.51
N LYS A 434 17.14 -11.64 -33.53
CA LYS A 434 16.43 -11.80 -34.81
C LYS A 434 15.27 -12.79 -34.64
N TRP A 435 14.12 -12.46 -35.23
CA TRP A 435 12.92 -13.31 -35.16
C TRP A 435 13.12 -14.72 -35.76
N SER A 436 13.97 -14.83 -36.79
CA SER A 436 14.40 -16.11 -37.35
C SER A 436 15.02 -17.04 -36.31
N ASP A 437 15.76 -16.49 -35.37
CA ASP A 437 16.50 -17.26 -34.36
C ASP A 437 15.53 -17.79 -33.30
N ILE A 438 14.51 -17.00 -32.96
CA ILE A 438 13.42 -17.40 -32.06
C ILE A 438 12.57 -18.50 -32.72
N GLN A 439 12.20 -18.33 -33.99
CA GLN A 439 11.45 -19.35 -34.73
C GLN A 439 12.21 -20.66 -34.85
N THR A 440 13.53 -20.61 -35.05
CA THR A 440 14.39 -21.80 -35.09
C THR A 440 14.39 -22.51 -33.73
N LYS A 441 14.57 -21.77 -32.63
CA LYS A 441 14.53 -22.34 -31.28
C LYS A 441 13.17 -22.95 -30.94
N MET A 442 12.07 -22.27 -31.28
CA MET A 442 10.71 -22.82 -31.13
C MET A 442 10.52 -24.10 -31.95
N ALA A 443 11.07 -24.13 -33.16
CA ALA A 443 10.98 -25.30 -34.03
C ALA A 443 11.75 -26.50 -33.46
N ASP A 444 12.88 -26.27 -32.80
CA ASP A 444 13.67 -27.29 -32.11
C ASP A 444 12.96 -27.79 -30.84
N ALA A 445 12.48 -26.88 -29.99
CA ALA A 445 11.76 -27.22 -28.77
C ALA A 445 10.46 -28.02 -29.04
N THR A 446 9.83 -27.80 -30.20
CA THR A 446 8.62 -28.51 -30.64
C THR A 446 8.87 -29.61 -31.68
N LYS A 447 10.14 -29.98 -31.93
CA LYS A 447 10.50 -31.00 -32.92
C LYS A 447 9.82 -32.34 -32.66
N TRP A 448 9.70 -32.72 -31.39
CA TRP A 448 9.08 -33.98 -30.98
C TRP A 448 7.57 -34.02 -31.27
N LEU A 449 6.85 -32.90 -31.16
CA LEU A 449 5.43 -32.80 -31.54
C LEU A 449 5.26 -33.02 -33.05
N LYS A 450 6.15 -32.43 -33.87
CA LYS A 450 6.14 -32.63 -35.33
C LYS A 450 6.39 -34.09 -35.72
N GLN A 451 7.29 -34.79 -35.01
CA GLN A 451 7.53 -36.23 -35.21
C GLN A 451 6.27 -37.07 -34.93
N LYS A 452 5.40 -36.62 -34.04
CA LYS A 452 4.07 -37.20 -33.78
C LYS A 452 3.00 -36.75 -34.79
N LYS A 453 3.39 -36.10 -35.90
CA LYS A 453 2.51 -35.57 -36.95
C LYS A 453 1.54 -34.49 -36.45
N ILE A 454 1.88 -33.79 -35.37
CA ILE A 454 1.08 -32.67 -34.84
C ILE A 454 1.47 -31.39 -35.57
N LYS A 455 0.47 -30.58 -35.93
CA LYS A 455 0.69 -29.31 -36.61
C LYS A 455 1.09 -28.24 -35.60
N CYS A 456 2.39 -27.96 -35.51
CA CYS A 456 2.92 -26.92 -34.64
C CYS A 456 2.96 -25.55 -35.33
N VAL A 457 2.61 -24.54 -34.55
CA VAL A 457 2.34 -23.21 -35.03
C VAL A 457 3.12 -22.20 -34.17
N PRO A 458 4.17 -21.56 -34.70
CA PRO A 458 4.87 -20.53 -33.93
C PRO A 458 4.01 -19.27 -33.83
N VAL A 459 3.80 -18.80 -32.61
CA VAL A 459 3.09 -17.54 -32.29
C VAL A 459 4.02 -16.67 -31.47
N ILE A 460 4.44 -15.55 -32.05
CA ILE A 460 5.25 -14.56 -31.35
C ILE A 460 4.36 -13.36 -31.05
N ARG A 461 4.11 -13.10 -29.77
CA ARG A 461 3.37 -11.90 -29.35
C ARG A 461 4.34 -10.74 -29.21
N LYS A 462 4.24 -9.77 -30.12
CA LYS A 462 5.01 -8.53 -30.11
C LYS A 462 4.27 -7.48 -29.29
N LEU A 463 4.92 -6.99 -28.23
CA LEU A 463 4.36 -6.00 -27.33
C LEU A 463 4.96 -4.63 -27.71
N MET A 464 4.24 -3.83 -28.52
CA MET A 464 4.73 -2.55 -29.04
C MET A 464 4.59 -1.41 -28.02
N ARG A 465 5.59 -0.54 -27.91
CA ARG A 465 5.45 0.74 -27.20
C ARG A 465 4.43 1.61 -27.95
N GLY A 466 3.38 2.04 -27.25
CA GLY A 466 2.42 3.01 -27.78
C GLY A 466 1.42 2.47 -28.81
N ALA A 467 1.43 1.16 -29.12
CA ALA A 467 0.33 0.59 -29.87
C ALA A 467 -0.88 0.48 -28.94
N SER A 468 -1.95 1.20 -29.26
CA SER A 468 -3.27 0.71 -28.92
C SER A 468 -3.35 -0.71 -29.47
N ILE A 469 -3.48 -1.69 -28.58
CA ILE A 469 -4.14 -2.92 -28.98
C ILE A 469 -5.53 -2.43 -29.40
N SER A 470 -5.73 -2.24 -30.69
CA SER A 470 -7.06 -2.34 -31.26
C SER A 470 -7.52 -3.74 -30.88
N MET A 471 -8.23 -3.85 -29.76
CA MET A 471 -9.13 -4.96 -29.50
C MET A 471 -10.17 -4.88 -30.61
N THR A 472 -9.76 -5.32 -31.80
CA THR A 472 -10.58 -5.22 -32.98
C THR A 472 -11.76 -6.12 -32.72
N ARG A 473 -12.97 -5.57 -32.85
CA ARG A 473 -14.22 -6.34 -32.91
C ARG A 473 -13.96 -7.64 -33.66
N THR A 474 -14.00 -8.75 -32.93
CA THR A 474 -13.96 -10.06 -33.57
C THR A 474 -15.37 -10.33 -34.04
N CYS A 475 -15.71 -9.91 -35.26
CA CYS A 475 -16.97 -10.26 -35.89
C CYS A 475 -16.95 -11.76 -36.17
N LEU A 476 -17.74 -12.53 -35.43
CA LEU A 476 -18.07 -13.91 -35.74
C LEU A 476 -19.09 -13.88 -36.89
N SER A 477 -18.66 -14.12 -38.13
CA SER A 477 -19.60 -14.23 -39.25
C SER A 477 -20.25 -15.60 -39.26
N SER A 478 -21.45 -15.71 -38.67
CA SER A 478 -22.36 -16.82 -38.99
C SER A 478 -23.18 -16.45 -40.24
N ARG A 479 -23.41 -17.41 -41.15
CA ARG A 479 -24.17 -17.21 -42.40
C ARG A 479 -25.67 -16.92 -42.20
N ARG A 480 -26.13 -16.67 -40.97
CA ARG A 480 -27.48 -16.19 -40.65
C ARG A 480 -27.39 -15.16 -39.51
N GLY A 481 -27.16 -13.90 -39.88
CA GLY A 481 -27.14 -12.78 -38.92
C GLY A 481 -25.75 -12.49 -38.34
N LEU A 482 -25.34 -11.22 -38.50
CA LEU A 482 -24.18 -10.64 -37.83
C LEU A 482 -24.49 -10.49 -36.33
N GLU A 483 -23.97 -11.37 -35.50
CA GLU A 483 -23.88 -11.13 -34.05
C GLU A 483 -22.50 -10.55 -33.72
N CYS A 484 -22.46 -9.23 -33.53
CA CYS A 484 -21.35 -8.57 -32.88
C CYS A 484 -21.45 -8.84 -31.38
N TYR A 485 -20.45 -9.51 -30.80
CA TYR A 485 -20.33 -9.59 -29.34
C TYR A 485 -19.83 -8.24 -28.81
N ASP A 486 -20.76 -7.37 -28.40
CA ASP A 486 -20.45 -6.26 -27.51
C ASP A 486 -20.33 -6.82 -26.08
N PHE A 487 -19.18 -6.63 -25.44
CA PHE A 487 -19.04 -6.75 -23.98
C PHE A 487 -19.66 -5.51 -23.30
N THR A 488 -20.94 -5.24 -23.58
CA THR A 488 -21.76 -4.32 -22.79
C THR A 488 -22.97 -5.10 -22.29
N HIS A 489 -23.05 -5.32 -20.98
CA HIS A 489 -24.25 -5.89 -20.38
C HIS A 489 -25.33 -4.80 -20.36
N ARG A 490 -26.40 -4.98 -21.14
CA ARG A 490 -27.70 -4.39 -20.79
C ARG A 490 -28.15 -4.99 -19.48
N SER A 491 -28.64 -4.13 -18.59
CA SER A 491 -29.21 -4.51 -17.31
C SER A 491 -30.42 -5.42 -17.52
N TRP A 492 -30.52 -6.44 -16.68
CA TRP A 492 -31.82 -6.93 -16.26
C TRP A 492 -32.24 -6.12 -15.02
N ALA A 493 -33.56 -5.94 -14.88
CA ALA A 493 -34.29 -5.33 -13.75
C ALA A 493 -34.61 -3.83 -13.81
N SER A 494 -35.61 -3.48 -14.63
CA SER A 494 -36.78 -2.62 -14.30
C SER A 494 -37.52 -2.45 -15.64
N THR A 495 -38.73 -2.97 -15.87
CA THR A 495 -39.99 -2.52 -15.27
C THR A 495 -41.07 -3.59 -15.47
N TRP A 496 -41.74 -3.97 -14.39
CA TRP A 496 -43.10 -4.51 -14.43
C TRP A 496 -44.08 -3.32 -14.37
N ASN A 497 -45.27 -3.45 -14.98
CA ASN A 497 -46.41 -2.52 -15.08
C ASN A 497 -46.35 -1.37 -16.12
N ARG A 498 -47.06 -1.52 -17.25
CA ARG A 498 -48.49 -1.18 -17.42
C ARG A 498 -48.98 -1.49 -18.84
N ASN A 499 -50.23 -1.93 -18.90
CA ASN A 499 -51.15 -2.01 -20.04
C ASN A 499 -50.97 -0.88 -21.07
N THR A 500 -51.19 -1.15 -22.37
CA THR A 500 -52.48 -0.98 -23.07
C THR A 500 -52.30 -1.11 -24.58
N SER A 501 -53.16 -1.93 -25.20
CA SER A 501 -53.81 -1.78 -26.53
C SER A 501 -52.99 -1.39 -27.77
N GLY A 502 -53.13 -2.24 -28.80
CA GLY A 502 -52.77 -1.99 -30.19
C GLY A 502 -52.64 -3.29 -30.94
#